data_AF-A0AAJ5VHC2-F1
#
_entry.id   AF-A0AAJ5VHC2-F1
#
_cell.length_a   1.000
_cell.length_b   1.000
_cell.length_c   1.000
_cell.angle_alpha   90.00
_cell.angle_beta   90.00
_cell.angle_gamma   90.00
#
_symmetry.space_group_name_H-M   'P 1'
#
loop_
_entity.id
_entity.type
_entity.pdbx_description
1 polymer ?
#
loop_
_entity_poly.entity_id
_entity_poly.type
_entity_poly.pdbx_seq_one_letter_code
_entity_poly.pdbx_strand_id
1 'polypeptide(L)'
;MALHYLESLDSQRMGWPGPEGLGDEEERQREHHELQVFTEVFTTLALGLDLVIPQSYAFDSLSFLRMAGTLLEARDRVASREHPLRLHLHRAASFEEAVATMLHRTRAQGHPMFSGLLPELHDAAEYGLDPARVRADAASLDHLLNSDWIGDERAAALARVRSEFASLPRVRARPPAVPTDLATLVSAATDESSAMSRAANELSAPFRETHAVLRRALRALDPDGSGGFSGRSAVRMDRPWPGDPAGRTPEEIVGGPERLALVLEFIDTLYNTVVVDSIGTARATFSTDLTATGRGDLAARAIAQELALAHYRLRADLPPWLPHRRPSVEESEDLPLFELRIDGTEAVAEPEARASLRELHATAPAAFERLLAARAERPSRGGALPPFWAGVEGLRTAATPA
;
A
#
# COMPACT_ATOMS: atom_id res chain seq x y z
N MET A 1 -14.71 16.78 -1.21
CA MET A 1 -14.18 16.00 -0.06
C MET A 1 -12.69 15.88 -0.28
N ALA A 2 -11.86 15.96 0.76
CA ALA A 2 -10.43 15.70 0.61
C ALA A 2 -10.20 14.19 0.47
N LEU A 3 -9.27 13.80 -0.39
CA LEU A 3 -8.91 12.40 -0.65
C LEU A 3 -7.69 12.03 0.20
N HIS A 4 -7.63 10.78 0.63
CA HIS A 4 -6.53 10.24 1.41
C HIS A 4 -6.17 8.84 0.93
N TYR A 5 -4.88 8.62 0.74
CA TYR A 5 -4.28 7.37 0.33
C TYR A 5 -3.68 6.66 1.55
N LEU A 6 -3.84 5.34 1.61
CA LEU A 6 -3.27 4.52 2.68
C LEU A 6 -2.41 3.43 2.07
N GLU A 7 -1.13 3.43 2.41
CA GLU A 7 -0.18 2.42 1.97
C GLU A 7 -0.44 1.05 2.62
N SER A 8 -1.03 1.01 3.81
CA SER A 8 -1.45 -0.23 4.47
C SER A 8 -2.41 -1.07 3.62
N LEU A 9 -3.13 -0.46 2.67
CA LEU A 9 -4.01 -1.15 1.73
C LEU A 9 -3.29 -1.73 0.51
N ASP A 10 -1.96 -1.64 0.45
CA ASP A 10 -1.18 -2.12 -0.69
C ASP A 10 -1.36 -3.62 -0.93
N SER A 11 -1.56 -3.99 -2.19
CA SER A 11 -1.73 -5.37 -2.66
C SER A 11 -0.55 -6.29 -2.41
N GLN A 12 0.58 -5.76 -1.95
CA GLN A 12 1.80 -6.55 -1.74
C GLN A 12 2.15 -6.75 -0.26
N ARG A 13 1.34 -6.18 0.66
CA ARG A 13 1.59 -6.29 2.11
C ARG A 13 1.04 -7.55 2.73
N MET A 14 -0.09 -8.03 2.22
CA MET A 14 -0.74 -9.24 2.70
C MET A 14 -1.10 -10.14 1.53
N GLY A 15 -0.49 -11.32 1.52
CA GLY A 15 -0.83 -12.38 0.59
C GLY A 15 -2.03 -13.19 1.05
N TRP A 16 -2.65 -13.89 0.11
CA TRP A 16 -3.56 -14.99 0.39
C TRP A 16 -2.81 -16.13 1.07
N PRO A 17 -3.39 -16.80 2.08
CA PRO A 17 -2.79 -18.00 2.65
C PRO A 17 -2.46 -19.03 1.58
N GLY A 18 -1.25 -19.60 1.65
CA GLY A 18 -0.85 -20.69 0.77
C GLY A 18 -1.74 -21.94 0.97
N PRO A 19 -1.56 -22.97 0.13
CA PRO A 19 -2.34 -24.20 0.21
C PRO A 19 -2.17 -24.95 1.54
N GLU A 20 -1.05 -24.73 2.23
CA GLU A 20 -0.76 -25.30 3.56
C GLU A 20 -1.45 -24.55 4.71
N GLY A 21 -2.14 -23.44 4.43
CA GLY A 21 -2.73 -22.57 5.43
C GLY A 21 -1.70 -21.62 6.08
N LEU A 22 -2.09 -20.97 7.17
CA LEU A 22 -1.21 -20.11 7.96
C LEU A 22 -0.75 -20.86 9.22
N GLY A 23 0.55 -20.76 9.52
CA GLY A 23 1.07 -21.11 10.84
C GLY A 23 0.67 -20.08 11.91
N ASP A 24 0.82 -20.42 13.19
CA ASP A 24 0.44 -19.55 14.32
C ASP A 24 1.08 -18.16 14.28
N GLU A 25 2.33 -18.06 13.79
CA GLU A 25 3.03 -16.77 13.66
C GLU A 25 2.49 -15.93 12.50
N GLU A 26 2.16 -16.57 11.38
CA GLU A 26 1.59 -15.88 10.20
C GLU A 26 0.16 -15.43 10.46
N GLU A 27 -0.63 -16.23 11.21
CA GLU A 27 -1.96 -15.83 11.66
C GLU A 27 -1.87 -14.60 12.58
N ARG A 28 -0.92 -14.59 13.53
CA ARG A 28 -0.67 -13.42 14.38
C ARG A 28 -0.30 -12.18 13.57
N GLN A 29 0.63 -12.34 12.63
CA GLN A 29 1.05 -11.26 11.74
C GLN A 29 -0.14 -10.71 10.97
N ARG A 30 -0.97 -11.59 10.40
CA ARG A 30 -2.18 -11.19 9.70
C ARG A 30 -3.15 -10.43 10.60
N GLU A 31 -3.42 -10.91 11.82
CA GLU A 31 -4.26 -10.19 12.80
C GLU A 31 -3.72 -8.76 13.06
N HIS A 32 -2.40 -8.58 13.17
CA HIS A 32 -1.78 -7.26 13.39
C HIS A 32 -1.94 -6.33 12.19
N HIS A 33 -1.73 -6.84 10.98
CA HIS A 33 -1.88 -6.04 9.77
C HIS A 33 -3.35 -5.62 9.56
N GLU A 34 -4.30 -6.53 9.79
CA GLU A 34 -5.73 -6.23 9.70
C GLU A 34 -6.14 -5.12 10.69
N LEU A 35 -5.58 -5.12 11.91
CA LEU A 35 -5.77 -4.04 12.87
C LEU A 35 -5.21 -2.71 12.38
N GLN A 36 -3.99 -2.71 11.86
CA GLN A 36 -3.34 -1.51 11.34
C GLN A 36 -4.22 -0.88 10.25
N VAL A 37 -4.65 -1.70 9.28
CA VAL A 37 -5.55 -1.29 8.20
C VAL A 37 -6.86 -0.74 8.74
N PHE A 38 -7.50 -1.44 9.67
CA PHE A 38 -8.74 -0.99 10.30
C PHE A 38 -8.55 0.38 10.97
N THR A 39 -7.48 0.56 11.75
CA THR A 39 -7.20 1.78 12.50
C THR A 39 -6.94 2.97 11.56
N GLU A 40 -6.10 2.76 10.53
CA GLU A 40 -5.79 3.79 9.54
C GLU A 40 -7.04 4.20 8.73
N VAL A 41 -7.85 3.23 8.29
CA VAL A 41 -9.10 3.46 7.57
C VAL A 41 -10.11 4.18 8.45
N PHE A 42 -10.40 3.66 9.64
CA PHE A 42 -11.39 4.23 10.54
C PHE A 42 -11.03 5.68 10.91
N THR A 43 -9.77 5.93 11.27
CA THR A 43 -9.27 7.27 11.60
C THR A 43 -9.41 8.22 10.42
N THR A 44 -9.02 7.77 9.22
CA THR A 44 -9.15 8.57 7.99
C THR A 44 -10.60 8.98 7.72
N LEU A 45 -11.53 8.02 7.85
CA LEU A 45 -12.95 8.28 7.68
C LEU A 45 -13.52 9.16 8.81
N ALA A 46 -13.06 9.00 10.05
CA ALA A 46 -13.46 9.81 11.19
C ALA A 46 -13.03 11.29 11.06
N LEU A 47 -11.92 11.55 10.36
CA LEU A 47 -11.47 12.89 9.99
C LEU A 47 -12.24 13.51 8.81
N GLY A 48 -13.30 12.84 8.34
CA GLY A 48 -14.14 13.33 7.25
C GLY A 48 -13.43 13.31 5.88
N LEU A 49 -12.43 12.45 5.72
CA LEU A 49 -11.70 12.22 4.46
C LEU A 49 -12.30 11.03 3.71
N ASP A 50 -12.11 11.00 2.39
CA ASP A 50 -12.45 9.85 1.54
C ASP A 50 -11.19 9.07 1.19
N LEU A 51 -11.32 7.75 1.11
CA LEU A 51 -10.23 6.88 0.71
C LEU A 51 -10.14 6.80 -0.81
N VAL A 52 -8.95 7.09 -1.34
CA VAL A 52 -8.64 6.84 -2.75
C VAL A 52 -7.89 5.51 -2.87
N ILE A 53 -8.39 4.63 -3.72
CA ILE A 53 -7.92 3.26 -3.89
C ILE A 53 -7.40 3.09 -5.32
N PRO A 54 -6.10 2.82 -5.53
CA PRO A 54 -5.57 2.46 -6.85
C PRO A 54 -6.21 1.20 -7.40
N GLN A 55 -6.33 1.11 -8.73
CA GLN A 55 -6.88 -0.06 -9.42
C GLN A 55 -6.20 -1.39 -9.04
N SER A 56 -4.90 -1.39 -8.73
CA SER A 56 -4.18 -2.58 -8.28
C SER A 56 -4.66 -3.05 -6.91
N TYR A 57 -4.92 -2.13 -5.97
CA TYR A 57 -5.38 -2.49 -4.63
C TYR A 57 -6.81 -2.97 -4.67
N ALA A 58 -7.64 -2.31 -5.48
CA ALA A 58 -9.03 -2.70 -5.71
C ALA A 58 -9.19 -4.14 -6.24
N PHE A 59 -8.17 -4.66 -6.94
CA PHE A 59 -8.19 -6.00 -7.51
C PHE A 59 -7.36 -7.03 -6.73
N ASP A 60 -6.23 -6.65 -6.14
CA ASP A 60 -5.21 -7.59 -5.67
C ASP A 60 -4.85 -7.44 -4.18
N SER A 61 -5.55 -6.58 -3.43
CA SER A 61 -5.27 -6.39 -1.99
C SER A 61 -6.27 -7.12 -1.11
N LEU A 62 -5.81 -8.19 -0.44
CA LEU A 62 -6.62 -8.93 0.53
C LEU A 62 -7.13 -8.00 1.65
N SER A 63 -6.24 -7.19 2.21
CA SER A 63 -6.56 -6.23 3.27
C SER A 63 -7.62 -5.22 2.84
N PHE A 64 -7.50 -4.69 1.62
CA PHE A 64 -8.53 -3.79 1.06
C PHE A 64 -9.85 -4.51 0.88
N LEU A 65 -9.87 -5.71 0.29
CA LEU A 65 -11.11 -6.45 0.02
C LEU A 65 -11.87 -6.77 1.31
N ARG A 66 -11.17 -7.17 2.36
CA ARG A 66 -11.77 -7.45 3.68
C ARG A 66 -12.32 -6.20 4.34
N MET A 67 -11.51 -5.13 4.38
CA MET A 67 -11.96 -3.85 4.93
C MET A 67 -13.15 -3.29 4.15
N ALA A 68 -13.10 -3.32 2.82
CA ALA A 68 -14.18 -2.86 1.96
C ALA A 68 -15.46 -3.70 2.16
N GLY A 69 -15.33 -5.02 2.31
CA GLY A 69 -16.43 -5.90 2.69
C GLY A 69 -17.14 -5.41 3.95
N THR A 70 -16.39 -5.28 5.05
CA THR A 70 -16.92 -4.80 6.34
C THR A 70 -17.56 -3.41 6.23
N LEU A 71 -16.90 -2.48 5.55
CA LEU A 71 -17.38 -1.10 5.39
C LEU A 71 -18.67 -1.02 4.57
N LEU A 72 -18.74 -1.77 3.46
CA LEU A 72 -19.91 -1.79 2.58
C LEU A 72 -21.09 -2.50 3.26
N GLU A 73 -20.85 -3.56 4.03
CA GLU A 73 -21.89 -4.19 4.85
C GLU A 73 -22.45 -3.24 5.91
N ALA A 74 -21.57 -2.54 6.62
CA ALA A 74 -21.96 -1.53 7.59
C ALA A 74 -22.82 -0.44 6.93
N ARG A 75 -22.42 0.05 5.75
CA ARG A 75 -23.19 1.04 4.99
C ARG A 75 -24.59 0.55 4.65
N ASP A 76 -24.68 -0.67 4.14
CA ASP A 76 -25.95 -1.24 3.70
C ASP A 76 -26.92 -1.42 4.89
N ARG A 77 -26.40 -1.81 6.07
CA ARG A 77 -27.19 -1.93 7.31
C ARG A 77 -27.77 -0.61 7.80
N VAL A 78 -27.02 0.49 7.71
CA VAL A 78 -27.52 1.82 8.09
C VAL A 78 -28.22 2.55 6.94
N ALA A 79 -28.42 1.88 5.79
CA ALA A 79 -29.00 2.45 4.58
C ALA A 79 -28.39 3.81 4.18
N SER A 80 -27.08 3.97 4.42
CA SER A 80 -26.39 5.23 4.16
C SER A 80 -26.11 5.40 2.67
N ARG A 81 -26.30 6.62 2.17
CA ARG A 81 -25.90 7.04 0.81
C ARG A 81 -24.45 7.50 0.73
N GLU A 82 -23.71 7.42 1.84
CA GLU A 82 -22.31 7.81 1.90
C GLU A 82 -21.44 6.75 1.20
N HIS A 83 -20.63 7.20 0.24
CA HIS A 83 -19.65 6.37 -0.43
C HIS A 83 -18.28 6.96 -0.14
N PRO A 84 -17.52 6.45 0.84
CA PRO A 84 -16.23 7.03 1.18
C PRO A 84 -15.06 6.47 0.34
N LEU A 85 -15.30 5.47 -0.51
CA LEU A 85 -14.28 4.87 -1.39
C LEU A 85 -14.28 5.55 -2.76
N ARG A 86 -13.08 5.80 -3.31
CA ARG A 86 -12.87 6.44 -4.61
C ARG A 86 -11.85 5.65 -5.41
N LEU A 87 -12.26 5.09 -6.54
CA LEU A 87 -11.33 4.36 -7.41
C LEU A 87 -10.44 5.33 -8.19
N HIS A 88 -9.13 5.14 -8.09
CA HIS A 88 -8.13 5.78 -8.93
C HIS A 88 -7.72 4.85 -10.07
N LEU A 89 -7.93 5.32 -11.30
CA LEU A 89 -7.56 4.60 -12.52
C LEU A 89 -6.36 5.26 -13.19
N HIS A 90 -5.34 4.46 -13.47
CA HIS A 90 -4.15 4.87 -14.21
C HIS A 90 -4.14 4.20 -15.58
N ARG A 91 -4.17 5.01 -16.65
CA ARG A 91 -4.17 4.56 -18.06
C ARG A 91 -5.27 3.55 -18.40
N ALA A 92 -6.39 3.61 -17.68
CA ALA A 92 -7.58 2.79 -17.94
C ALA A 92 -8.83 3.69 -17.85
N ALA A 93 -9.83 3.41 -18.69
CA ALA A 93 -11.09 4.12 -18.65
C ALA A 93 -12.03 3.53 -17.59
N SER A 94 -11.97 2.23 -17.31
CA SER A 94 -12.80 1.55 -16.29
C SER A 94 -12.01 0.58 -15.40
N PHE A 95 -12.66 0.11 -14.33
CA PHE A 95 -12.09 -0.92 -13.45
C PHE A 95 -11.88 -2.23 -14.21
N GLU A 96 -12.82 -2.61 -15.06
CA GLU A 96 -12.76 -3.82 -15.89
C GLU A 96 -11.59 -3.76 -16.87
N GLU A 97 -11.36 -2.61 -17.51
CA GLU A 97 -10.21 -2.42 -18.41
C GLU A 97 -8.88 -2.50 -17.64
N ALA A 98 -8.82 -1.90 -16.45
CA ALA A 98 -7.65 -1.98 -15.59
C ALA A 98 -7.35 -3.43 -15.19
N VAL A 99 -8.36 -4.18 -14.75
CA VAL A 99 -8.23 -5.60 -14.39
C VAL A 99 -7.84 -6.43 -15.60
N ALA A 100 -8.45 -6.23 -16.77
CA ALA A 100 -8.09 -6.93 -17.99
C ALA A 100 -6.61 -6.68 -18.37
N THR A 101 -6.12 -5.45 -18.21
CA THR A 101 -4.71 -5.11 -18.45
C THR A 101 -3.79 -5.82 -17.46
N MET A 102 -4.16 -5.88 -16.18
CA MET A 102 -3.41 -6.59 -15.14
C MET A 102 -3.38 -8.11 -15.40
N LEU A 103 -4.53 -8.72 -15.69
CA LEU A 103 -4.63 -10.14 -16.06
C LEU A 103 -3.91 -10.46 -17.37
N HIS A 104 -3.82 -9.53 -18.32
CA HIS A 104 -3.01 -9.74 -19.52
C HIS A 104 -1.51 -9.86 -19.17
N ARG A 105 -1.02 -9.09 -18.19
CA ARG A 105 0.39 -9.12 -17.77
C ARG A 105 0.81 -10.43 -17.11
N THR A 106 -0.10 -11.18 -16.48
CA THR A 106 0.22 -12.51 -15.93
C THR A 106 0.62 -13.50 -17.02
N ARG A 107 0.25 -13.24 -18.27
CA ARG A 107 0.56 -14.06 -19.45
C ARG A 107 1.79 -13.58 -20.22
N ALA A 108 2.23 -12.35 -19.97
CA ALA A 108 3.31 -11.71 -20.72
C ALA A 108 4.66 -11.98 -20.07
N GLN A 109 5.60 -12.57 -20.83
CA GLN A 109 6.92 -12.96 -20.32
C GLN A 109 7.82 -11.78 -19.89
N GLY A 110 7.57 -10.56 -20.37
CA GLY A 110 8.44 -9.40 -20.14
C GLY A 110 8.06 -8.51 -18.95
N HIS A 111 6.82 -8.59 -18.43
CA HIS A 111 6.34 -7.72 -17.34
C HIS A 111 5.41 -8.48 -16.41
N PRO A 112 5.95 -9.45 -15.65
CA PRO A 112 5.13 -10.29 -14.79
C PRO A 112 4.33 -9.44 -13.80
N MET A 113 3.12 -9.90 -13.49
CA MET A 113 2.32 -9.37 -12.38
C MET A 113 2.47 -10.34 -11.21
N PHE A 114 2.99 -9.83 -10.10
CA PHE A 114 2.90 -10.52 -8.82
C PHE A 114 1.55 -10.17 -8.19
N SER A 115 0.79 -11.20 -7.83
CA SER A 115 -0.52 -11.07 -7.22
C SER A 115 -0.44 -11.67 -5.82
N GLY A 116 -0.63 -10.83 -4.80
CA GLY A 116 -0.69 -11.30 -3.42
C GLY A 116 -2.01 -12.05 -3.15
N LEU A 117 -3.11 -11.59 -3.75
CA LEU A 117 -4.44 -12.18 -3.55
C LEU A 117 -4.65 -13.48 -4.33
N LEU A 118 -4.09 -13.56 -5.54
CA LEU A 118 -4.26 -14.67 -6.48
C LEU A 118 -2.88 -15.22 -6.89
N PRO A 119 -2.13 -15.81 -5.95
CA PRO A 119 -0.81 -16.36 -6.23
C PRO A 119 -0.84 -17.44 -7.33
N GLU A 120 -1.97 -18.11 -7.51
CA GLU A 120 -2.21 -19.10 -8.56
C GLU A 120 -1.99 -18.53 -9.98
N LEU A 121 -2.15 -17.21 -10.17
CA LEU A 121 -1.93 -16.54 -11.45
C LEU A 121 -0.48 -16.61 -11.93
N HIS A 122 0.47 -16.73 -10.99
CA HIS A 122 1.88 -16.87 -11.33
C HIS A 122 2.40 -18.27 -11.04
N ASP A 123 1.92 -18.95 -9.99
CA ASP A 123 2.38 -20.31 -9.63
C ASP A 123 1.25 -21.35 -9.55
N ALA A 124 0.49 -21.54 -10.63
CA ALA A 124 -0.63 -22.48 -10.65
C ALA A 124 -0.26 -23.91 -10.17
N ALA A 125 0.95 -24.39 -10.48
CA ALA A 125 1.37 -25.76 -10.19
C ALA A 125 1.55 -26.01 -8.68
N GLU A 126 2.07 -25.04 -7.94
CA GLU A 126 2.19 -25.10 -6.47
C GLU A 126 0.83 -25.30 -5.79
N TYR A 127 -0.23 -24.75 -6.39
CA TYR A 127 -1.61 -24.83 -5.90
C TYR A 127 -2.38 -26.03 -6.49
N GLY A 128 -1.70 -26.96 -7.18
CA GLY A 128 -2.32 -28.13 -7.78
C GLY A 128 -3.22 -27.82 -8.98
N LEU A 129 -3.05 -26.66 -9.62
CA LEU A 129 -3.85 -26.21 -10.75
C LEU A 129 -3.10 -26.35 -12.08
N ASP A 130 -3.85 -26.61 -13.15
CA ASP A 130 -3.30 -26.59 -14.50
C ASP A 130 -3.02 -25.13 -14.94
N PRO A 131 -1.76 -24.77 -15.27
CA PRO A 131 -1.42 -23.43 -15.76
C PRO A 131 -2.17 -23.02 -17.04
N ALA A 132 -2.58 -23.96 -17.89
CA ALA A 132 -3.40 -23.65 -19.07
C ALA A 132 -4.83 -23.26 -18.67
N ARG A 133 -5.40 -23.96 -17.68
CA ARG A 133 -6.72 -23.64 -17.12
C ARG A 133 -6.72 -22.29 -16.42
N VAL A 134 -5.79 -22.02 -15.51
CA VAL A 134 -5.68 -20.73 -14.82
C VAL A 134 -5.53 -19.60 -15.83
N ARG A 135 -4.73 -19.79 -16.89
CA ARG A 135 -4.64 -18.83 -17.98
C ARG A 135 -5.97 -18.63 -18.68
N ALA A 136 -6.74 -19.68 -19.00
CA ALA A 136 -8.04 -19.54 -19.65
C ALA A 136 -9.06 -18.78 -18.77
N ASP A 137 -9.09 -19.09 -17.47
CA ASP A 137 -9.99 -18.44 -16.50
C ASP A 137 -9.62 -16.97 -16.28
N ALA A 138 -8.33 -16.64 -16.28
CA ALA A 138 -7.82 -15.27 -16.21
C ALA A 138 -8.00 -14.46 -17.52
N ALA A 139 -8.89 -14.88 -18.44
CA ALA A 139 -9.15 -14.14 -19.70
C ALA A 139 -9.99 -12.90 -19.53
N SER A 140 -10.85 -12.88 -18.53
CA SER A 140 -11.66 -11.74 -18.16
C SER A 140 -11.96 -11.81 -16.67
N LEU A 141 -12.35 -10.68 -16.08
CA LEU A 141 -12.82 -10.67 -14.70
C LEU A 141 -14.05 -11.57 -14.52
N ASP A 142 -14.95 -11.62 -15.51
CA ASP A 142 -16.12 -12.51 -15.44
C ASP A 142 -15.72 -13.99 -15.38
N HIS A 143 -14.81 -14.45 -16.23
CA HIS A 143 -14.34 -15.83 -16.19
C HIS A 143 -13.63 -16.15 -14.87
N LEU A 144 -12.80 -15.23 -14.41
CA LEU A 144 -12.06 -15.38 -13.16
C LEU A 144 -13.00 -15.50 -11.95
N LEU A 145 -14.03 -14.65 -11.85
CA LEU A 145 -14.99 -14.68 -10.75
C LEU A 145 -15.88 -15.94 -10.73
N ASN A 146 -15.98 -16.64 -11.86
CA ASN A 146 -16.74 -17.88 -11.99
C ASN A 146 -15.85 -19.13 -11.96
N SER A 147 -14.54 -18.99 -11.73
CA SER A 147 -13.67 -20.15 -11.56
C SER A 147 -13.92 -20.80 -10.19
N ASP A 148 -13.73 -22.10 -10.11
CA ASP A 148 -13.84 -22.85 -8.85
C ASP A 148 -12.64 -22.60 -7.92
N TRP A 149 -11.46 -22.42 -8.49
CA TRP A 149 -10.21 -22.30 -7.73
C TRP A 149 -10.05 -20.95 -7.03
N ILE A 150 -10.69 -19.87 -7.50
CA ILE A 150 -10.64 -18.59 -6.79
C ILE A 150 -11.36 -18.69 -5.44
N GLY A 151 -12.35 -19.57 -5.31
CA GLY A 151 -13.14 -19.76 -4.11
C GLY A 151 -14.13 -18.61 -3.82
N ASP A 152 -15.17 -18.95 -3.06
CA ASP A 152 -16.32 -18.06 -2.82
C ASP A 152 -15.96 -16.75 -2.11
N GLU A 153 -15.02 -16.79 -1.15
CA GLU A 153 -14.61 -15.59 -0.38
C GLU A 153 -14.01 -14.53 -1.31
N ARG A 154 -12.99 -14.89 -2.09
CA ARG A 154 -12.30 -13.97 -3.01
C ARG A 154 -13.23 -13.52 -4.13
N ALA A 155 -14.01 -14.43 -4.71
CA ALA A 155 -14.97 -14.11 -5.76
C ALA A 155 -16.05 -13.12 -5.27
N ALA A 156 -16.66 -13.38 -4.11
CA ALA A 156 -17.69 -12.52 -3.54
C ALA A 156 -17.14 -11.13 -3.20
N ALA A 157 -15.95 -11.05 -2.60
CA ALA A 157 -15.32 -9.79 -2.27
C ALA A 157 -15.01 -8.94 -3.51
N LEU A 158 -14.42 -9.55 -4.56
CA LEU A 158 -14.14 -8.87 -5.82
C LEU A 158 -15.42 -8.45 -6.55
N ALA A 159 -16.45 -9.30 -6.57
CA ALA A 159 -17.74 -8.96 -7.16
C ALA A 159 -18.40 -7.78 -6.45
N ARG A 160 -18.31 -7.72 -5.12
CA ARG A 160 -18.82 -6.61 -4.31
C ARG A 160 -18.10 -5.30 -4.63
N VAL A 161 -16.78 -5.31 -4.69
CA VAL A 161 -15.97 -4.14 -5.05
C VAL A 161 -16.23 -3.68 -6.49
N ARG A 162 -16.35 -4.62 -7.43
CA ARG A 162 -16.73 -4.32 -8.81
C ARG A 162 -18.06 -3.59 -8.88
N SER A 163 -19.07 -4.08 -8.16
CA SER A 163 -20.40 -3.46 -8.10
C SER A 163 -20.35 -2.04 -7.54
N GLU A 164 -19.59 -1.84 -6.45
CA GLU A 164 -19.39 -0.53 -5.84
C GLU A 164 -18.80 0.46 -6.85
N PHE A 165 -17.70 0.10 -7.52
CA PHE A 165 -17.00 1.01 -8.44
C PHE A 165 -17.66 1.17 -9.81
N ALA A 166 -18.64 0.34 -10.17
CA ALA A 166 -19.41 0.50 -11.40
C ALA A 166 -20.22 1.82 -11.39
N SER A 167 -20.68 2.25 -10.21
CA SER A 167 -21.61 3.38 -10.06
C SER A 167 -20.96 4.68 -9.60
N LEU A 168 -19.70 4.63 -9.14
CA LEU A 168 -19.07 5.77 -8.48
C LEU A 168 -18.23 6.67 -9.39
N PRO A 169 -18.16 7.98 -9.08
CA PRO A 169 -17.22 8.89 -9.71
C PRO A 169 -15.77 8.43 -9.49
N ARG A 170 -15.00 8.41 -10.59
CA ARG A 170 -13.62 7.95 -10.61
C ARG A 170 -12.66 9.12 -10.41
N VAL A 171 -11.54 8.85 -9.76
CA VAL A 171 -10.41 9.78 -9.68
C VAL A 171 -9.52 9.48 -10.87
N ARG A 172 -9.48 10.41 -11.84
CA ARG A 172 -8.61 10.28 -13.01
C ARG A 172 -7.18 10.59 -12.62
N ALA A 173 -6.25 9.75 -13.09
CA ALA A 173 -4.83 10.04 -12.98
C ALA A 173 -4.49 11.40 -13.62
N ARG A 174 -3.64 12.14 -12.95
CA ARG A 174 -2.99 13.36 -13.44
C ARG A 174 -1.57 13.03 -13.90
N PRO A 175 -0.98 13.85 -14.78
CA PRO A 175 0.45 13.76 -15.02
C PRO A 175 1.19 13.91 -13.69
N PRO A 176 2.13 13.00 -13.36
CA PRO A 176 2.92 13.14 -12.15
C PRO A 176 3.83 14.36 -12.24
N ALA A 177 4.13 14.97 -11.10
CA ALA A 177 5.14 16.03 -10.93
C ALA A 177 6.52 15.56 -11.43
N VAL A 178 6.82 14.27 -11.24
CA VAL A 178 8.02 13.61 -11.78
C VAL A 178 7.58 12.66 -12.90
N PRO A 179 7.77 13.00 -14.19
CA PRO A 179 7.37 12.17 -15.32
C PRO A 179 8.39 11.05 -15.58
N THR A 180 8.75 10.31 -14.54
CA THR A 180 9.78 9.28 -14.60
C THR A 180 9.22 7.96 -14.08
N ASP A 181 9.58 6.85 -14.74
CA ASP A 181 9.18 5.51 -14.29
C ASP A 181 9.96 5.04 -13.07
N LEU A 182 9.48 3.96 -12.45
CA LEU A 182 10.10 3.36 -11.27
C LEU A 182 11.53 2.92 -11.54
N ALA A 183 11.81 2.35 -12.72
CA ALA A 183 13.15 1.91 -13.08
C ALA A 183 14.16 3.06 -13.01
N THR A 184 13.83 4.20 -13.59
CA THR A 184 14.70 5.38 -13.56
C THR A 184 14.85 5.95 -12.14
N LEU A 185 13.81 5.91 -11.32
CA LEU A 185 13.90 6.30 -9.91
C LEU A 185 14.88 5.39 -9.16
N VAL A 186 14.81 4.08 -9.38
CA VAL A 186 15.73 3.11 -8.76
C VAL A 186 17.16 3.28 -9.27
N SER A 187 17.37 3.45 -10.58
CA SER A 187 18.71 3.71 -11.14
C SER A 187 19.30 5.02 -10.59
N ALA A 188 18.48 6.05 -10.37
CA ALA A 188 18.96 7.29 -9.75
C ALA A 188 19.35 7.11 -8.27
N ALA A 189 18.71 6.18 -7.55
CA ALA A 189 19.05 5.88 -6.16
C ALA A 189 20.40 5.15 -6.03
N THR A 190 20.84 4.46 -7.10
CA THR A 190 22.13 3.76 -7.10
C THR A 190 23.32 4.64 -7.47
N ASP A 191 23.09 5.83 -8.03
CA ASP A 191 24.13 6.78 -8.43
C ASP A 191 24.79 7.47 -7.22
N GLU A 192 26.13 7.41 -7.13
CA GLU A 192 26.92 8.04 -6.06
C GLU A 192 26.93 9.56 -6.14
N SER A 193 26.71 10.08 -7.35
CA SER A 193 26.64 11.52 -7.62
C SER A 193 25.22 12.07 -7.48
N SER A 194 24.23 11.25 -7.11
CA SER A 194 22.85 11.71 -6.91
C SER A 194 22.73 12.67 -5.72
N ALA A 195 21.70 13.52 -5.74
CA ALA A 195 21.35 14.37 -4.61
C ALA A 195 21.06 13.54 -3.35
N MET A 196 20.45 12.37 -3.52
CA MET A 196 20.16 11.45 -2.43
C MET A 196 21.44 10.90 -1.79
N SER A 197 22.42 10.44 -2.60
CA SER A 197 23.70 9.97 -2.08
C SER A 197 24.44 11.05 -1.27
N ARG A 198 24.41 12.31 -1.72
CA ARG A 198 24.98 13.43 -0.96
C ARG A 198 24.24 13.68 0.36
N ALA A 199 22.92 13.76 0.31
CA ALA A 199 22.09 13.99 1.50
C ALA A 199 22.26 12.87 2.53
N ALA A 200 22.22 11.60 2.09
CA ALA A 200 22.35 10.44 2.94
C ALA A 200 23.67 10.45 3.73
N ASN A 201 24.79 10.84 3.10
CA ASN A 201 26.11 10.91 3.75
C ASN A 201 26.17 11.87 4.95
N GLU A 202 25.22 12.77 5.08
CA GLU A 202 25.17 13.78 6.13
C GLU A 202 24.16 13.43 7.23
N LEU A 203 23.37 12.37 7.05
CA LEU A 203 22.43 11.85 8.03
C LEU A 203 23.15 11.06 9.13
N SER A 204 22.42 10.66 10.17
CA SER A 204 22.95 9.84 11.26
C SER A 204 23.45 8.46 10.77
N ALA A 205 24.25 7.78 11.60
CA ALA A 205 24.83 6.48 11.24
C ALA A 205 23.78 5.45 10.76
N PRO A 206 22.61 5.28 11.41
CA PRO A 206 21.59 4.35 10.95
C PRO A 206 21.11 4.63 9.52
N PHE A 207 20.85 5.90 9.17
CA PHE A 207 20.43 6.29 7.83
C PHE A 207 21.52 6.04 6.79
N ARG A 208 22.78 6.36 7.11
CA ARG A 208 23.93 6.12 6.22
C ARG A 208 24.14 4.64 5.95
N GLU A 209 24.05 3.82 6.99
CA GLU A 209 24.24 2.37 6.91
C GLU A 209 23.13 1.72 6.09
N THR A 210 21.86 2.02 6.38
CA THR A 210 20.73 1.52 5.58
C THR A 210 20.82 1.97 4.13
N HIS A 211 21.15 3.25 3.87
CA HIS A 211 21.34 3.74 2.50
C HIS A 211 22.47 3.00 1.77
N ALA A 212 23.60 2.73 2.44
CA ALA A 212 24.71 1.98 1.84
C ALA A 212 24.31 0.53 1.50
N VAL A 213 23.53 -0.13 2.38
CA VAL A 213 22.98 -1.47 2.14
C VAL A 213 22.03 -1.47 0.95
N LEU A 214 21.04 -0.57 0.93
CA LEU A 214 20.08 -0.42 -0.16
C LEU A 214 20.79 -0.18 -1.49
N ARG A 215 21.71 0.79 -1.54
CA ARG A 215 22.46 1.13 -2.75
C ARG A 215 23.22 -0.07 -3.30
N ARG A 216 23.88 -0.84 -2.43
CA ARG A 216 24.60 -2.06 -2.83
C ARG A 216 23.66 -3.13 -3.37
N ALA A 217 22.54 -3.36 -2.69
CA ALA A 217 21.55 -4.36 -3.08
C ALA A 217 20.88 -4.02 -4.42
N LEU A 218 20.45 -2.75 -4.59
CA LEU A 218 19.84 -2.27 -5.83
C LEU A 218 20.83 -2.33 -7.02
N ARG A 219 22.11 -2.01 -6.82
CA ARG A 219 23.14 -2.21 -7.87
C ARG A 219 23.39 -3.68 -8.20
N ALA A 220 23.28 -4.57 -7.22
CA ALA A 220 23.46 -6.00 -7.46
C ALA A 220 22.32 -6.57 -8.30
N LEU A 221 21.09 -6.10 -8.06
CA LEU A 221 19.91 -6.45 -8.85
C LEU A 221 19.96 -5.81 -10.25
N ASP A 222 20.35 -4.54 -10.38
CA ASP A 222 20.34 -3.86 -11.67
C ASP A 222 21.69 -3.20 -12.01
N PRO A 223 22.74 -4.01 -12.30
CA PRO A 223 24.09 -3.50 -12.52
C PRO A 223 24.21 -2.60 -13.76
N ASP A 224 23.41 -2.85 -14.79
CA ASP A 224 23.49 -2.19 -16.09
C ASP A 224 22.30 -1.24 -16.38
N GLY A 225 21.35 -1.06 -15.44
CA GLY A 225 20.11 -0.31 -15.70
C GLY A 225 19.17 -1.01 -16.70
N SER A 226 19.18 -2.34 -16.67
CA SER A 226 18.54 -3.29 -17.59
C SER A 226 17.00 -3.25 -17.62
N GLY A 227 16.37 -2.55 -16.68
CA GLY A 227 14.91 -2.41 -16.62
C GLY A 227 14.19 -3.47 -15.78
N GLY A 228 14.93 -4.25 -14.96
CA GLY A 228 14.34 -5.18 -13.98
C GLY A 228 13.35 -4.53 -13.00
N PHE A 229 13.44 -3.21 -12.83
CA PHE A 229 12.54 -2.37 -12.04
C PHE A 229 11.50 -1.60 -12.87
N SER A 230 11.19 -2.02 -14.11
CA SER A 230 10.06 -1.47 -14.90
C SER A 230 8.71 -1.57 -14.16
N GLY A 231 8.63 -2.45 -13.17
CA GLY A 231 7.64 -2.45 -12.10
C GLY A 231 8.22 -3.09 -10.84
N ARG A 232 7.38 -3.28 -9.83
CA ARG A 232 7.76 -3.88 -8.53
C ARG A 232 7.61 -5.40 -8.43
N SER A 233 7.03 -6.04 -9.45
CA SER A 233 6.65 -7.45 -9.35
C SER A 233 7.84 -8.41 -9.45
N ALA A 234 8.86 -8.12 -10.26
CA ALA A 234 9.98 -9.03 -10.47
C ALA A 234 10.77 -9.29 -9.19
N VAL A 235 10.96 -8.26 -8.35
CA VAL A 235 11.74 -8.36 -7.09
C VAL A 235 11.02 -9.16 -6.00
N ARG A 236 9.73 -9.44 -6.19
CA ARG A 236 8.89 -10.22 -5.26
C ARG A 236 8.74 -11.68 -5.65
N MET A 237 9.10 -12.04 -6.87
CA MET A 237 8.97 -13.41 -7.34
C MET A 237 10.14 -14.25 -6.87
N ASP A 238 9.85 -15.45 -6.39
CA ASP A 238 10.87 -16.49 -6.16
C ASP A 238 11.25 -17.16 -7.50
N ARG A 239 11.79 -16.34 -8.40
CA ARG A 239 12.20 -16.73 -9.75
C ARG A 239 13.54 -16.11 -10.09
N PRO A 240 14.28 -16.71 -11.04
CA PRO A 240 15.51 -16.11 -11.55
C PRO A 240 15.29 -14.66 -11.96
N TRP A 241 16.14 -13.76 -11.46
CA TRP A 241 16.09 -12.35 -11.77
C TRP A 241 16.35 -12.12 -13.26
N PRO A 242 15.56 -11.26 -13.94
CA PRO A 242 15.74 -11.01 -15.37
C PRO A 242 17.16 -10.57 -15.71
N GLY A 243 17.83 -11.32 -16.59
CA GLY A 243 19.17 -11.00 -17.05
C GLY A 243 20.31 -11.40 -16.10
N ASP A 244 20.04 -12.03 -14.95
CA ASP A 244 21.11 -12.55 -14.10
C ASP A 244 21.76 -13.80 -14.74
N PRO A 245 23.06 -13.78 -15.05
CA PRO A 245 23.73 -14.87 -15.76
C PRO A 245 23.84 -16.16 -14.92
N ALA A 246 23.74 -16.05 -13.60
CA ALA A 246 23.78 -17.20 -12.69
C ALA A 246 22.39 -17.76 -12.39
N GLY A 247 21.32 -17.16 -12.92
CA GLY A 247 19.94 -17.60 -12.72
C GLY A 247 19.46 -17.45 -11.27
N ARG A 248 20.06 -16.54 -10.49
CA ARG A 248 19.77 -16.35 -9.07
C ARG A 248 18.46 -15.60 -8.84
N THR A 249 17.81 -15.85 -7.72
CA THR A 249 16.62 -15.12 -7.27
C THR A 249 17.00 -13.74 -6.71
N PRO A 250 16.04 -12.80 -6.54
CA PRO A 250 16.32 -11.52 -5.91
C PRO A 250 16.95 -11.65 -4.52
N GLU A 251 16.45 -12.60 -3.70
CA GLU A 251 16.95 -12.85 -2.35
C GLU A 251 18.42 -13.29 -2.36
N GLU A 252 18.77 -14.21 -3.25
CA GLU A 252 20.14 -14.70 -3.42
C GLU A 252 21.09 -13.60 -3.88
N ILE A 253 20.63 -12.70 -4.77
CA ILE A 253 21.44 -11.58 -5.28
C ILE A 253 21.73 -10.55 -4.18
N VAL A 254 20.73 -10.17 -3.38
CA VAL A 254 20.90 -9.19 -2.29
C VAL A 254 21.54 -9.82 -1.04
N GLY A 255 21.53 -11.14 -0.96
CA GLY A 255 22.24 -11.92 0.05
C GLY A 255 21.46 -12.06 1.35
N GLY A 256 20.17 -12.39 1.25
CA GLY A 256 19.32 -12.80 2.37
C GLY A 256 17.98 -12.06 2.48
N PRO A 257 17.02 -12.63 3.22
CA PRO A 257 15.65 -12.12 3.32
C PRO A 257 15.57 -10.74 4.00
N GLU A 258 16.44 -10.44 4.97
CA GLU A 258 16.44 -9.15 5.66
C GLU A 258 16.81 -8.00 4.71
N ARG A 259 17.81 -8.20 3.85
CA ARG A 259 18.18 -7.20 2.84
C ARG A 259 17.14 -7.08 1.75
N LEU A 260 16.50 -8.18 1.38
CA LEU A 260 15.38 -8.14 0.44
C LEU A 260 14.21 -7.34 1.02
N ALA A 261 13.89 -7.50 2.31
CA ALA A 261 12.85 -6.74 2.98
C ALA A 261 13.09 -5.22 2.93
N LEU A 262 14.33 -4.77 3.15
CA LEU A 262 14.72 -3.36 2.98
C LEU A 262 14.51 -2.86 1.53
N VAL A 263 14.94 -3.66 0.56
CA VAL A 263 14.78 -3.33 -0.87
C VAL A 263 13.30 -3.23 -1.25
N LEU A 264 12.47 -4.17 -0.79
CA LEU A 264 11.02 -4.16 -1.02
C LEU A 264 10.36 -2.93 -0.39
N GLU A 265 10.68 -2.61 0.86
CA GLU A 265 10.15 -1.42 1.55
C GLU A 265 10.46 -0.13 0.77
N PHE A 266 11.70 0.02 0.32
CA PHE A 266 12.12 1.18 -0.48
C PHE A 266 11.40 1.25 -1.83
N ILE A 267 11.31 0.14 -2.56
CA ILE A 267 10.69 0.07 -3.89
C ILE A 267 9.18 0.31 -3.82
N ASP A 268 8.50 -0.31 -2.86
CA ASP A 268 7.06 -0.14 -2.69
C ASP A 268 6.72 1.28 -2.28
N THR A 269 7.47 1.85 -1.33
CA THR A 269 7.28 3.26 -0.95
C THR A 269 7.48 4.19 -2.15
N LEU A 270 8.52 3.97 -2.97
CA LEU A 270 8.73 4.75 -4.20
C LEU A 270 7.56 4.61 -5.19
N TYR A 271 7.13 3.37 -5.47
CA TYR A 271 6.01 3.11 -6.35
C TYR A 271 4.73 3.78 -5.84
N ASN A 272 4.45 3.65 -4.55
CA ASN A 272 3.28 4.22 -3.89
C ASN A 272 3.33 5.75 -3.90
N THR A 273 4.51 6.34 -3.77
CA THR A 273 4.69 7.79 -3.89
C THR A 273 4.37 8.28 -5.31
N VAL A 274 4.82 7.56 -6.35
CA VAL A 274 4.44 7.85 -7.75
C VAL A 274 2.92 7.74 -7.95
N VAL A 275 2.29 6.73 -7.35
CA VAL A 275 0.83 6.56 -7.41
C VAL A 275 0.10 7.71 -6.72
N VAL A 276 0.51 8.09 -5.51
CA VAL A 276 -0.03 9.24 -4.75
C VAL A 276 0.08 10.52 -5.56
N ASP A 277 1.25 10.78 -6.14
CA ASP A 277 1.48 11.97 -6.97
C ASP A 277 0.58 11.96 -8.22
N SER A 278 0.37 10.79 -8.84
CA SER A 278 -0.57 10.67 -9.97
C SER A 278 -2.04 10.90 -9.58
N ILE A 279 -2.41 10.76 -8.31
CA ILE A 279 -3.73 11.16 -7.80
C ILE A 279 -3.82 12.69 -7.67
N GLY A 280 -2.71 13.34 -7.29
CA GLY A 280 -2.47 14.79 -7.33
C GLY A 280 -3.18 15.64 -6.27
N THR A 281 -4.27 15.17 -5.65
CA THR A 281 -4.94 15.90 -4.55
C THR A 281 -5.07 15.08 -3.27
N ALA A 282 -4.50 13.87 -3.24
CA ALA A 282 -4.58 13.01 -2.08
C ALA A 282 -3.48 13.36 -1.08
N ARG A 283 -3.86 13.44 0.19
CA ARG A 283 -2.91 13.22 1.29
C ARG A 283 -2.57 11.74 1.34
N ALA A 284 -1.47 11.37 1.97
CA ALA A 284 -1.05 9.97 2.07
C ALA A 284 -0.56 9.63 3.47
N THR A 285 -0.84 8.40 3.90
CA THR A 285 -0.16 7.74 5.02
C THR A 285 0.72 6.65 4.44
N PHE A 286 2.03 6.78 4.61
CA PHE A 286 3.01 5.72 4.40
C PHE A 286 3.29 5.10 5.76
N SER A 287 3.25 3.78 5.84
CA SER A 287 3.38 3.07 7.11
C SER A 287 4.27 1.86 6.93
N THR A 288 5.16 1.54 7.85
CA THR A 288 5.97 0.32 7.72
C THR A 288 5.15 -0.88 8.20
N ASP A 289 5.14 -1.98 7.44
CA ASP A 289 4.40 -3.17 7.86
C ASP A 289 5.03 -3.80 9.10
N LEU A 290 4.27 -3.93 10.18
CA LEU A 290 4.71 -4.50 11.46
C LEU A 290 4.95 -6.01 11.41
N THR A 291 4.57 -6.67 10.31
CA THR A 291 4.53 -8.14 10.20
C THR A 291 5.76 -8.77 9.58
N ALA A 292 6.60 -8.03 8.84
CA ALA A 292 7.75 -8.65 8.20
C ALA A 292 8.74 -9.17 9.27
N THR A 293 9.08 -10.45 9.14
CA THR A 293 9.81 -11.28 10.10
C THR A 293 11.05 -10.62 10.70
N GLY A 294 11.13 -10.61 12.02
CA GLY A 294 12.35 -10.33 12.79
C GLY A 294 12.34 -8.98 13.50
N ARG A 295 12.42 -9.00 14.84
CA ARG A 295 12.60 -7.83 15.72
C ARG A 295 13.85 -6.96 15.39
N GLY A 296 14.67 -7.38 14.43
CA GLY A 296 15.91 -6.71 14.04
C GLY A 296 15.79 -5.63 12.95
N ASP A 297 14.67 -5.50 12.24
CA ASP A 297 14.67 -4.69 11.00
C ASP A 297 13.55 -3.64 10.87
N LEU A 298 12.60 -3.53 11.81
CA LEU A 298 11.54 -2.51 11.70
C LEU A 298 12.10 -1.08 11.60
N ALA A 299 13.12 -0.77 12.40
CA ALA A 299 13.77 0.54 12.37
C ALA A 299 14.51 0.81 11.04
N ALA A 300 15.18 -0.19 10.48
CA ALA A 300 15.91 -0.02 9.22
C ALA A 300 14.95 -0.02 8.01
N ARG A 301 13.82 -0.73 8.08
CA ARG A 301 12.71 -0.61 7.11
C ARG A 301 12.03 0.75 7.18
N ALA A 302 11.73 1.26 8.37
CA ALA A 302 11.24 2.63 8.53
C ALA A 302 12.23 3.64 7.92
N ILE A 303 13.54 3.46 8.16
CA ILE A 303 14.58 4.25 7.50
C ILE A 303 14.54 4.08 5.97
N ALA A 304 14.36 2.87 5.44
CA ALA A 304 14.26 2.62 4.01
C ALA A 304 13.06 3.34 3.38
N GLN A 305 11.90 3.32 4.04
CA GLN A 305 10.71 4.10 3.66
C GLN A 305 11.02 5.60 3.63
N GLU A 306 11.65 6.14 4.68
CA GLU A 306 12.01 7.57 4.70
C GLU A 306 13.04 7.96 3.63
N LEU A 307 14.01 7.09 3.37
CA LEU A 307 14.97 7.28 2.28
C LEU A 307 14.27 7.28 0.91
N ALA A 308 13.25 6.44 0.70
CA ALA A 308 12.45 6.44 -0.53
C ALA A 308 11.66 7.73 -0.71
N LEU A 309 10.96 8.20 0.35
CA LEU A 309 10.23 9.46 0.33
C LEU A 309 11.14 10.66 0.04
N ALA A 310 12.29 10.71 0.71
CA ALA A 310 13.29 11.76 0.50
C ALA A 310 13.86 11.73 -0.93
N HIS A 311 14.18 10.55 -1.45
CA HIS A 311 14.69 10.37 -2.81
C HIS A 311 13.69 10.89 -3.85
N TYR A 312 12.42 10.55 -3.72
CA TYR A 312 11.38 11.02 -4.62
C TYR A 312 11.23 12.55 -4.56
N ARG A 313 11.17 13.13 -3.35
CA ARG A 313 11.00 14.59 -3.16
C ARG A 313 12.17 15.38 -3.72
N LEU A 314 13.41 14.93 -3.49
CA LEU A 314 14.61 15.55 -4.08
C LEU A 314 14.55 15.59 -5.61
N ARG A 315 13.97 14.56 -6.24
CA ARG A 315 13.80 14.52 -7.69
C ARG A 315 12.64 15.37 -8.20
N ALA A 316 11.65 15.62 -7.36
CA ALA A 316 10.52 16.51 -7.64
C ALA A 316 10.84 17.98 -7.37
N ASP A 317 12.10 18.32 -7.04
CA ASP A 317 12.52 19.65 -6.57
C ASP A 317 11.70 20.15 -5.36
N LEU A 318 11.20 19.21 -4.55
CA LEU A 318 10.48 19.50 -3.32
C LEU A 318 11.44 19.44 -2.12
N PRO A 319 11.25 20.26 -1.08
CA PRO A 319 12.02 20.15 0.15
C PRO A 319 11.93 18.71 0.68
N PRO A 320 13.05 17.99 0.82
CA PRO A 320 13.01 16.61 1.28
C PRO A 320 12.54 16.57 2.74
N TRP A 321 11.72 15.58 3.07
CA TRP A 321 11.51 15.23 4.47
C TRP A 321 12.65 14.29 4.85
N LEU A 322 13.65 14.83 5.53
CA LEU A 322 14.76 14.06 6.10
C LEU A 322 14.85 14.45 7.57
N PRO A 323 14.84 13.50 8.52
CA PRO A 323 14.96 13.83 9.93
C PRO A 323 16.22 14.66 10.16
N HIS A 324 16.03 15.84 10.76
CA HIS A 324 16.96 16.95 10.79
C HIS A 324 18.43 16.52 11.03
N ARG A 325 19.33 16.96 10.12
CA ARG A 325 20.67 17.44 10.52
C ARG A 325 20.44 18.32 11.75
N ARG A 326 20.93 17.91 12.94
CA ARG A 326 20.85 18.60 14.25
C ARG A 326 19.98 19.88 14.24
N PRO A 327 18.84 19.94 14.96
CA PRO A 327 17.99 21.13 14.95
C PRO A 327 18.83 22.36 15.30
N SER A 328 19.05 23.25 14.34
CA SER A 328 19.39 24.63 14.66
C SER A 328 18.18 25.19 15.37
N VAL A 329 18.43 25.80 16.53
CA VAL A 329 17.45 26.25 17.53
C VAL A 329 16.44 27.30 17.00
N GLU A 330 16.39 27.55 15.70
CA GLU A 330 15.65 28.67 15.09
C GLU A 330 14.81 28.33 13.85
N GLU A 331 14.62 27.04 13.48
CA GLU A 331 13.69 26.70 12.40
C GLU A 331 12.28 26.40 12.92
N SER A 332 11.42 27.39 12.70
CA SER A 332 9.95 27.46 12.70
C SER A 332 9.14 26.16 12.87
N GLU A 333 8.09 26.28 13.67
CA GLU A 333 7.06 25.32 14.10
C GLU A 333 6.20 24.68 12.98
N ASP A 334 6.79 23.99 12.01
CA ASP A 334 6.05 23.12 11.06
C ASP A 334 5.98 21.66 11.56
N LEU A 335 5.67 21.48 12.85
CA LEU A 335 5.42 20.14 13.39
C LEU A 335 4.03 19.66 12.94
N PRO A 336 3.86 18.36 12.58
CA PRO A 336 2.54 17.82 12.31
C PRO A 336 1.64 18.00 13.53
N LEU A 337 0.38 18.39 13.32
CA LEU A 337 -0.60 18.66 14.39
C LEU A 337 -0.74 17.54 15.41
N PHE A 338 -0.49 16.30 14.99
CA PHE A 338 -0.29 15.16 15.87
C PHE A 338 0.55 14.11 15.14
N GLU A 339 1.42 13.43 15.90
CA GLU A 339 2.15 12.23 15.48
C GLU A 339 1.51 11.05 16.22
N LEU A 340 0.92 10.10 15.48
CA LEU A 340 0.42 8.86 16.07
C LEU A 340 1.52 7.80 15.97
N ARG A 341 2.28 7.61 17.04
CA ARG A 341 3.25 6.52 17.17
C ARG A 341 2.57 5.34 17.84
N ILE A 342 2.27 4.29 17.07
CA ILE A 342 1.79 3.02 17.62
C ILE A 342 2.99 2.08 17.65
N ASP A 343 3.60 1.93 18.83
CA ASP A 343 4.68 0.97 19.04
C ASP A 343 4.06 -0.43 19.21
N GLY A 344 3.77 -1.09 18.09
CA GLY A 344 2.95 -2.32 18.03
C GLY A 344 3.69 -3.59 18.47
N THR A 345 5.01 -3.56 18.64
CA THR A 345 5.80 -4.78 18.82
C THR A 345 5.80 -5.36 20.24
N GLU A 346 5.61 -4.54 21.28
CA GLU A 346 5.49 -5.03 22.67
C GLU A 346 4.03 -5.20 23.10
N ALA A 347 3.15 -4.27 22.73
CA ALA A 347 1.75 -4.29 23.15
C ALA A 347 0.99 -5.52 22.62
N VAL A 348 1.26 -5.98 21.39
CA VAL A 348 0.45 -7.04 20.75
C VAL A 348 0.98 -8.47 21.02
N ALA A 349 2.13 -8.59 21.66
CA ALA A 349 2.63 -9.88 22.13
C ALA A 349 1.80 -10.43 23.32
N GLU A 350 1.07 -9.57 24.03
CA GLU A 350 0.31 -9.94 25.22
C GLU A 350 -1.07 -10.53 24.88
N PRO A 351 -1.49 -11.64 25.53
CA PRO A 351 -2.80 -12.26 25.31
C PRO A 351 -3.99 -11.30 25.53
N GLU A 352 -3.87 -10.37 26.48
CA GLU A 352 -4.91 -9.38 26.80
C GLU A 352 -5.07 -8.34 25.68
N ALA A 353 -3.97 -7.89 25.11
CA ALA A 353 -4.00 -7.04 23.93
C ALA A 353 -4.64 -7.78 22.75
N ARG A 354 -4.28 -9.04 22.49
CA ARG A 354 -4.91 -9.85 21.44
C ARG A 354 -6.41 -10.04 21.64
N ALA A 355 -6.86 -10.28 22.87
CA ALA A 355 -8.27 -10.35 23.19
C ALA A 355 -8.97 -9.01 22.89
N SER A 356 -8.34 -7.90 23.26
CA SER A 356 -8.82 -6.55 22.97
C SER A 356 -8.83 -6.26 21.46
N LEU A 357 -7.87 -6.78 20.69
CA LEU A 357 -7.82 -6.66 19.23
C LEU A 357 -8.96 -7.43 18.56
N ARG A 358 -9.19 -8.68 19.01
CA ARG A 358 -10.32 -9.48 18.52
C ARG A 358 -11.65 -8.82 18.85
N GLU A 359 -11.76 -8.22 20.03
CA GLU A 359 -12.94 -7.42 20.40
C GLU A 359 -13.08 -6.18 19.52
N LEU A 360 -11.99 -5.45 19.23
CA LEU A 360 -12.02 -4.31 18.32
C LEU A 360 -12.43 -4.72 16.90
N HIS A 361 -11.87 -5.83 16.38
CA HIS A 361 -12.25 -6.37 15.08
C HIS A 361 -13.71 -6.83 15.06
N ALA A 362 -14.19 -7.49 16.12
CA ALA A 362 -15.60 -7.89 16.24
C ALA A 362 -16.55 -6.69 16.33
N THR A 363 -16.10 -5.56 16.89
CA THR A 363 -16.89 -4.32 17.00
C THR A 363 -16.72 -3.37 15.80
N ALA A 364 -15.76 -3.64 14.91
CA ALA A 364 -15.48 -2.85 13.72
C ALA A 364 -16.71 -2.59 12.83
N PRO A 365 -17.60 -3.56 12.53
CA PRO A 365 -18.81 -3.30 11.77
C PRO A 365 -19.70 -2.24 12.43
N ALA A 366 -19.95 -2.36 13.74
CA ALA A 366 -20.77 -1.41 14.49
C ALA A 366 -20.12 -0.01 14.58
N ALA A 367 -18.79 0.05 14.65
CA ALA A 367 -18.05 1.30 14.61
C ALA A 367 -18.20 1.99 13.24
N PHE A 368 -18.07 1.25 12.14
CA PHE A 368 -18.32 1.77 10.80
C PHE A 368 -19.78 2.18 10.58
N GLU A 369 -20.75 1.41 11.08
CA GLU A 369 -22.17 1.75 11.01
C GLU A 369 -22.43 3.14 11.64
N ARG A 370 -21.92 3.36 12.87
CA ARG A 370 -22.05 4.65 13.57
C ARG A 370 -21.36 5.78 12.82
N LEU A 371 -20.13 5.53 12.33
CA LEU A 371 -19.36 6.53 11.60
C LEU A 371 -20.05 6.92 10.29
N LEU A 372 -20.54 5.95 9.52
CA LEU A 372 -21.21 6.18 8.25
C LEU A 372 -22.56 6.88 8.43
N ALA A 373 -23.29 6.57 9.51
CA ALA A 373 -24.50 7.30 9.89
C ALA A 373 -24.18 8.78 10.20
N ALA A 374 -23.16 9.04 11.03
CA ALA A 374 -22.74 10.40 11.37
C ALA A 374 -22.22 11.19 10.16
N ARG A 375 -21.48 10.54 9.26
CA ARG A 375 -21.01 11.15 8.00
C ARG A 375 -22.16 11.51 7.08
N ALA A 376 -23.19 10.66 7.00
CA ALA A 376 -24.34 10.87 6.12
C ALA A 376 -25.19 12.10 6.50
N GLU A 377 -25.09 12.60 7.74
CA GLU A 377 -25.79 13.81 8.19
C GLU A 377 -25.26 15.12 7.56
N ARG A 378 -24.27 15.03 6.65
CA ARG A 378 -23.65 16.21 6.05
C ARG A 378 -24.70 17.19 5.50
N PRO A 379 -24.74 18.44 5.99
CA PRO A 379 -25.79 19.35 5.61
C PRO A 379 -25.61 19.78 4.16
N SER A 380 -26.74 19.98 3.48
CA SER A 380 -26.78 20.70 2.21
C SER A 380 -26.35 22.16 2.45
N ARG A 381 -25.82 22.83 1.41
CA ARG A 381 -25.26 24.20 1.51
C ARG A 381 -26.20 25.14 2.30
N GLY A 382 -25.68 25.77 3.35
CA GLY A 382 -26.36 26.80 4.14
C GLY A 382 -26.99 26.32 5.47
N GLY A 383 -26.95 25.02 5.79
CA GLY A 383 -27.38 24.50 7.08
C GLY A 383 -26.31 24.56 8.18
N ALA A 384 -26.73 24.50 9.45
CA ALA A 384 -25.82 24.32 10.59
C ALA A 384 -25.08 22.97 10.48
N LEU A 385 -23.81 22.94 10.88
CA LEU A 385 -23.02 21.71 10.90
C LEU A 385 -23.48 20.79 12.04
N PRO A 386 -23.87 19.54 11.76
CA PRO A 386 -24.08 18.52 12.78
C PRO A 386 -22.80 18.27 13.59
N PRO A 387 -22.90 17.67 14.79
CA PRO A 387 -21.78 17.53 15.72
C PRO A 387 -20.51 16.93 15.09
N PHE A 388 -20.66 15.88 14.29
CA PHE A 388 -19.54 15.24 13.59
C PHE A 388 -18.82 16.21 12.66
N TRP A 389 -19.55 16.86 11.74
CA TRP A 389 -18.96 17.78 10.77
C TRP A 389 -18.48 19.08 11.40
N ALA A 390 -19.11 19.54 12.48
CA ALA A 390 -18.63 20.66 13.27
C ALA A 390 -17.26 20.35 13.90
N GLY A 391 -17.08 19.13 14.43
CA GLY A 391 -15.79 18.66 14.94
C GLY A 391 -14.71 18.59 13.86
N VAL A 392 -15.04 17.99 12.70
CA VAL A 392 -14.11 17.92 11.55
C VAL A 392 -13.70 19.31 11.08
N GLU A 393 -14.64 20.25 11.00
CA GLU A 393 -14.33 21.63 10.59
C GLU A 393 -13.48 22.35 11.66
N GLY A 394 -13.78 22.15 12.94
CA GLY A 394 -12.97 22.65 14.05
C GLY A 394 -11.50 22.20 13.93
N LEU A 395 -11.27 20.91 13.67
CA LEU A 395 -9.92 20.38 13.44
C LEU A 395 -9.23 21.01 12.23
N ARG A 396 -9.95 21.23 11.12
CA ARG A 396 -9.39 21.89 9.92
C ARG A 396 -9.02 23.35 10.17
N THR A 397 -9.86 24.07 10.91
CA THR A 397 -9.57 25.47 11.25
C THR A 397 -8.40 25.60 12.20
N ALA A 398 -8.25 24.69 13.17
CA ALA A 398 -7.07 24.64 14.04
C ALA A 398 -5.79 24.28 13.29
N ALA A 399 -5.90 23.57 12.16
CA ALA A 399 -4.79 23.12 11.34
C ALA A 399 -4.23 24.16 10.36
N THR A 400 -4.88 25.32 10.21
CA THR A 400 -4.48 26.36 9.26
C THR A 400 -3.88 27.53 10.04
N PRO A 401 -2.56 27.79 9.97
CA PRO A 401 -1.97 28.95 10.63
C PRO A 401 -2.55 30.25 10.05
N ALA A 402 -2.72 31.24 10.93
CA ALA A 402 -3.36 32.54 10.64
C ALA A 402 -2.55 33.43 9.69
#